data_AF-A0A7W1T0I4-F1
#
_entry.id   AF-A0A7W1T0I4-F1
#
_cell.length_a   1.000
_cell.length_b   1.000
_cell.length_c   1.000
_cell.angle_alpha   90.00
_cell.angle_beta   90.00
_cell.angle_gamma   90.00
#
_symmetry.space_group_name_H-M   'P 1'
#
loop_
_entity.id
_entity.type
_entity.pdbx_description
1 polymer ?
#
loop_
_entity_poly.entity_id
_entity_poly.type
_entity_poly.pdbx_seq_one_letter_code
_entity_poly.pdbx_strand_id
1 'polypeptide(L)' 'MAIAASAMFMLRAGGGHIYQIVRYHNVAPGNAGTVFYADFWLPAAGFLLLYLSKRCHAGIAD' A
#
# COMPACT_ATOMS: atom_id res chain seq x y z
N MET A 1 -0.76 -8.71 12.56
CA MET A 1 0.48 -7.90 12.52
C MET A 1 1.13 -7.88 11.15
N ALA A 2 1.08 -8.97 10.36
CA ALA A 2 1.65 -9.02 9.02
C ALA A 2 1.14 -7.91 8.06
N ILE A 3 -0.18 -7.75 7.90
CA ILE A 3 -0.76 -6.78 6.94
C ILE A 3 -0.36 -5.33 7.27
N ALA A 4 -0.40 -4.94 8.54
CA ALA A 4 -0.06 -3.58 8.95
C ALA A 4 1.43 -3.27 8.77
N ALA A 5 2.31 -4.23 9.10
CA ALA A 5 3.76 -4.07 8.92
C ALA A 5 4.13 -3.98 7.43
N SER A 6 3.58 -4.87 6.60
CA SER A 6 3.77 -4.82 5.14
C SER A 6 3.24 -3.50 4.55
N ALA A 7 2.06 -3.04 4.99
CA ALA A 7 1.49 -1.77 4.54
C ALA A 7 2.39 -0.57 4.88
N MET A 8 2.92 -0.50 6.09
CA MET A 8 3.84 0.58 6.49
C MET A 8 5.15 0.57 5.69
N PHE A 9 5.68 -0.61 5.38
CA PHE A 9 6.87 -0.72 4.53
C PHE A 9 6.62 -0.15 3.13
N MET A 10 5.52 -0.55 2.49
CA MET A 10 5.16 -0.11 1.13
C MET A 10 4.87 1.39 1.07
N LEU A 11 4.09 1.92 2.02
CA LEU A 11 3.81 3.36 2.07
C LEU A 11 5.08 4.19 2.25
N ARG A 12 6.05 3.69 3.02
CA ARG A 12 7.36 4.34 3.17
C ARG A 12 8.18 4.30 1.88
N ALA A 13 8.13 3.18 1.13
CA ALA A 13 8.77 3.08 -0.18
C ALA A 13 8.15 4.07 -1.18
N GLY A 14 6.81 4.15 -1.24
CA GLY A 14 6.08 5.12 -2.05
C GLY A 14 6.45 6.57 -1.72
N GLY A 15 6.63 6.89 -0.44
CA GLY A 15 7.15 8.20 -0.01
C GLY A 15 8.55 8.49 -0.55
N GLY A 16 9.43 7.49 -0.60
CA GLY A 16 10.75 7.59 -1.24
C GLY A 16 10.65 7.89 -2.73
N HIS A 17 9.72 7.24 -3.44
CA HIS A 17 9.44 7.52 -4.84
C HIS A 17 8.96 8.96 -5.06
N ILE A 18 8.01 9.44 -4.24
CA ILE A 18 7.54 10.85 -4.29
C ILE A 18 8.72 11.80 -4.11
N TYR A 19 9.57 11.57 -3.10
CA TYR A 19 10.74 12.42 -2.88
C TYR A 19 11.65 12.46 -4.10
N GLN A 20 11.91 11.31 -4.73
CA GLN A 20 12.76 11.26 -5.93
C GLN A 20 12.12 11.95 -7.14
N ILE A 21 10.80 11.84 -7.32
CA ILE A 21 10.05 12.51 -8.38
C ILE A 21 10.10 14.03 -8.17
N VAL A 22 9.83 14.51 -6.95
CA VAL A 22 9.78 15.95 -6.64
C VAL A 22 11.17 16.58 -6.67
N ARG A 23 12.18 15.90 -6.13
CA ARG A 23 13.53 16.48 -5.97
C ARG A 23 14.41 16.33 -7.20
N TYR A 24 14.31 15.21 -7.91
CA TYR A 24 15.21 14.87 -9.01
C TYR A 24 14.49 14.73 -10.35
N HIS A 25 13.18 14.94 -10.41
CA HIS A 25 12.36 14.71 -11.60
C HIS A 25 12.58 13.31 -12.20
N ASN A 26 12.92 12.32 -11.35
CA ASN A 26 13.17 10.96 -11.77
C ASN A 26 11.84 10.27 -12.06
N VAL A 27 11.37 10.38 -13.30
CA VAL A 27 10.15 9.71 -13.78
C VAL A 27 10.45 8.42 -14.53
N ALA A 28 11.60 7.79 -14.23
CA ALA A 28 11.91 6.48 -14.79
C ALA A 28 10.80 5.47 -14.45
N PRO A 29 10.55 4.46 -15.31
CA PRO A 29 9.49 3.48 -15.09
C PRO A 29 9.58 2.76 -13.73
N GLY A 30 10.78 2.62 -13.16
CA GLY A 30 10.96 2.05 -11.82
C GLY A 30 10.59 2.98 -10.67
N ASN A 31 10.54 4.31 -10.90
CA ASN A 31 10.29 5.31 -9.86
C ASN A 31 8.89 5.93 -9.93
N ALA A 32 8.29 6.03 -11.13
CA ALA A 32 6.96 6.58 -11.35
C ALA A 32 6.01 5.60 -12.08
N GLY A 33 6.41 4.35 -12.28
CA GLY A 33 5.60 3.33 -12.94
C GLY A 33 4.84 2.42 -11.97
N THR A 34 4.60 1.18 -12.38
CA THR A 34 3.72 0.23 -11.69
C THR A 34 4.05 0.02 -10.20
N VAL A 35 5.34 -0.01 -9.84
CA VAL A 35 5.78 -0.20 -8.44
C VAL A 35 5.32 0.95 -7.56
N PHE A 36 5.45 2.19 -8.04
CA PHE A 36 4.99 3.39 -7.33
C PHE A 36 3.49 3.34 -7.02
N TYR A 37 2.67 2.92 -7.99
CA TYR A 37 1.24 2.76 -7.75
C TYR A 37 0.94 1.61 -6.78
N ALA A 38 1.66 0.49 -6.90
CA ALA A 38 1.50 -0.67 -6.01
C ALA A 38 1.75 -0.33 -4.54
N ASP A 39 2.69 0.59 -4.26
CA ASP A 39 3.02 1.06 -2.90
C ASP A 39 1.83 1.68 -2.14
N PHE A 40 0.78 2.11 -2.86
CA PHE A 40 -0.44 2.66 -2.26
C PHE A 40 -1.64 1.74 -2.41
N TRP A 41 -1.81 1.13 -3.59
CA TRP A 41 -2.95 0.27 -3.88
C TRP A 41 -2.94 -1.03 -3.07
N LEU A 42 -1.79 -1.68 -2.89
CA LEU A 42 -1.72 -2.94 -2.15
C LEU A 42 -1.98 -2.76 -0.65
N PRO A 43 -1.45 -1.73 0.04
CA PRO A 43 -1.87 -1.40 1.40
C PRO A 43 -3.37 -1.16 1.52
N ALA A 44 -3.96 -0.37 0.61
CA ALA A 44 -5.39 -0.07 0.62
C ALA A 44 -6.24 -1.34 0.43
N ALA A 45 -5.89 -2.19 -0.53
CA ALA A 45 -6.55 -3.47 -0.75
C ALA A 45 -6.38 -4.42 0.45
N GLY A 46 -5.19 -4.48 1.06
CA GLY A 46 -4.93 -5.29 2.24
C GLY A 46 -5.78 -4.89 3.43
N PHE A 47 -5.93 -3.59 3.69
CA PHE A 47 -6.83 -3.08 4.74
C PHE A 47 -8.31 -3.30 4.41
N LEU A 48 -8.71 -3.14 3.15
CA LEU A 48 -10.07 -3.42 2.71
C LEU A 48 -10.44 -4.90 2.93
N LEU A 49 -9.57 -5.83 2.53
CA LEU A 49 -9.79 -7.26 2.74
C LEU A 49 -9.81 -7.61 4.23
N LEU A 50 -8.93 -7.02 5.04
CA LEU A 50 -8.94 -7.22 6.49
C LEU A 50 -10.24 -6.71 7.12
N TYR A 51 -10.76 -5.57 6.67
CA TYR A 51 -12.03 -5.02 7.13
C TYR A 51 -13.21 -5.95 6.76
N LEU A 52 -13.28 -6.38 5.50
CA LEU A 52 -14.32 -7.30 5.04
C LEU A 52 -14.25 -8.65 5.77
N SER A 53 -13.05 -9.17 6.00
CA SER A 53 -12.83 -10.40 6.77
C SER A 53 -13.35 -10.28 8.21
N LYS A 54 -13.08 -9.15 8.89
CA LYS A 54 -13.60 -8.89 10.24
C LYS A 54 -15.13 -8.80 10.28
N ARG A 55 -15.75 -8.17 9.26
CA ARG A 55 -17.21 -8.06 9.15
C ARG A 55 -17.88 -9.41 8.88
N CYS A 56 -17.32 -10.19 7.96
CA CYS A 56 -17.81 -11.53 7.64
C CYS A 56 -17.68 -12.46 8.86
N HIS A 57 -16.55 -12.43 9.57
CA HIS A 57 -16.37 -13.23 10.77
C HIS A 57 -17.34 -12.85 11.89
N ALA A 58 -17.62 -11.56 12.07
CA ALA A 58 -18.64 -11.11 13.02
C ALA A 58 -20.03 -11.67 12.68
N GLY A 59 -20.42 -11.64 11.40
CA GLY A 59 -21.72 -12.17 10.93
C GLY A 59 -21.91 -13.68 11.03
N ILE A 60 -20.86 -14.45 11.37
CA ILE A 60 -20.93 -15.91 11.60
C ILE A 60 -21.06 -16.22 13.10
N ALA A 61 -20.76 -15.25 13.97
CA ALA A 61 -20.83 -15.40 15.43
C ALA A 61 -22.20 -15.01 16.02
N ASP A 62 -23.15 -14.63 15.16
CA ASP A 62 -24.54 -14.28 15.47
C ASP A 62 -25.49 -15.48 15.21
#